data_AF-T2J8W1-F1
#
_entry.id   AF-T2J8W1-F1
#
_cell.length_a   1.000
_cell.length_b   1.000
_cell.length_c   1.000
_cell.angle_alpha   90.00
_cell.angle_beta   90.00
_cell.angle_gamma   90.00
#
_symmetry.space_group_name_H-M   'P 1'
#
loop_
_entity.id
_entity.type
_entity.pdbx_description
1 polymer ?
#
loop_
_entity_poly.entity_id
_entity_poly.type
_entity_poly.pdbx_seq_one_letter_code
_entity_poly.pdbx_strand_id
1 'polypeptide(L)'
;MNKVKLTIIEGKLKGKTFEFTDRTTCIIGRHLDCYPKLPDDADHNTISRYHCLLDINPPDIRVRDFGSKNGTYVNNKKIGQREANQTPEEAAKIKFPEYDLKRGDELKLSKTIFQVSIEIEKKIATTWKPDPIENSNKFNFFNFLQNLLKRAQTEENLSNLKEY
;
A
#
# COMPACT_ATOMS: atom_id res chain seq x y z
N MET A 1 -2.95 -12.52 10.54
CA MET A 1 -1.88 -11.86 9.77
C MET A 1 -2.48 -10.82 8.84
N ASN A 2 -1.83 -9.67 8.65
CA ASN A 2 -2.26 -8.66 7.67
C ASN A 2 -2.13 -9.22 6.25
N LYS A 3 -2.95 -8.73 5.33
CA LYS A 3 -2.99 -9.23 3.96
C LYS A 3 -3.42 -8.15 2.98
N VAL A 4 -2.79 -8.16 1.81
CA VAL A 4 -3.19 -7.36 0.65
C VAL A 4 -3.69 -8.30 -0.44
N LYS A 5 -4.77 -7.91 -1.10
CA LYS A 5 -5.40 -8.66 -2.18
C LYS A 5 -5.69 -7.74 -3.36
N LEU A 6 -5.31 -8.19 -4.55
CA LEU A 6 -5.61 -7.53 -5.82
C LEU A 6 -6.61 -8.39 -6.59
N THR A 7 -7.80 -7.86 -6.84
CA THR A 7 -8.84 -8.56 -7.60
C THR A 7 -9.12 -7.83 -8.90
N ILE A 8 -9.09 -8.55 -10.02
CA ILE A 8 -9.46 -7.97 -11.31
C ILE A 8 -10.98 -7.79 -11.36
N ILE A 9 -11.44 -6.55 -11.40
CA ILE A 9 -12.87 -6.18 -11.43
C ILE A 9 -13.36 -5.82 -12.83
N GLU A 10 -12.45 -5.51 -13.76
CA GLU A 10 -12.75 -5.21 -15.17
C GLU A 10 -11.69 -5.80 -16.10
N GLY A 11 -12.11 -6.17 -17.31
CA GLY A 11 -11.28 -6.79 -18.34
C GLY A 11 -11.51 -8.30 -18.48
N LYS A 12 -10.78 -8.93 -19.40
CA LYS A 12 -11.00 -10.33 -19.80
C LYS A 12 -10.70 -11.36 -18.71
N LEU A 13 -9.99 -10.94 -17.66
CA LEU A 13 -9.64 -11.76 -16.50
C LEU A 13 -10.45 -11.41 -15.23
N LYS A 14 -11.60 -10.74 -15.38
CA LYS A 14 -12.48 -10.39 -14.27
C LYS A 14 -12.74 -11.58 -13.34
N GLY A 15 -12.62 -11.33 -12.04
CA GLY A 15 -12.77 -12.33 -10.97
C GLY A 15 -11.46 -12.99 -10.54
N LYS A 16 -10.36 -12.84 -11.29
CA LYS A 16 -9.05 -13.36 -10.86
C LYS A 16 -8.50 -12.54 -9.70
N THR A 17 -7.94 -13.23 -8.70
CA THR A 17 -7.44 -12.63 -7.47
C THR A 17 -6.00 -13.05 -7.19
N PHE A 18 -5.21 -12.13 -6.64
CA PHE A 18 -3.85 -12.34 -6.18
C PHE A 18 -3.74 -11.91 -4.72
N GLU A 19 -3.21 -12.78 -3.87
CA GLU A 19 -3.16 -12.57 -2.43
C GLU A 19 -1.70 -12.52 -1.96
N PHE A 20 -1.40 -11.57 -1.07
CA PHE A 20 -0.07 -11.31 -0.52
C PHE A 20 -0.16 -11.22 1.00
N THR A 21 0.48 -12.17 1.67
CA THR A 21 0.59 -12.26 3.13
C THR A 21 1.93 -11.78 3.67
N ASP A 22 2.95 -11.82 2.81
CA ASP A 22 4.33 -11.53 3.15
C ASP A 22 4.85 -10.36 2.30
N ARG A 23 5.98 -9.79 2.74
CA ARG A 23 6.64 -8.73 1.98
C ARG A 23 7.00 -9.23 0.58
N THR A 24 6.51 -8.54 -0.43
CA THR A 24 6.64 -8.93 -1.83
C THR A 24 6.94 -7.71 -2.69
N THR A 25 8.02 -7.76 -3.46
CA THR A 25 8.27 -6.80 -4.55
C THR A 25 8.11 -7.52 -5.86
N CYS A 26 7.21 -7.06 -6.72
CA CYS A 26 6.89 -7.75 -7.97
C CYS A 26 6.46 -6.77 -9.07
N ILE A 27 6.47 -7.24 -10.32
CA ILE A 27 6.06 -6.44 -11.48
C ILE A 27 4.78 -7.04 -12.06
N ILE A 28 3.77 -6.21 -12.33
CA ILE A 28 2.64 -6.58 -13.17
C ILE A 28 3.00 -6.37 -14.63
N GLY A 29 2.72 -7.35 -15.48
CA GLY A 29 2.90 -7.23 -16.91
C GLY A 29 2.70 -8.55 -17.64
N ARG A 30 2.99 -8.56 -18.94
CA ARG A 30 2.84 -9.75 -19.80
C ARG A 30 4.03 -10.70 -19.79
N HIS A 31 5.20 -10.26 -19.34
CA HIS A 31 6.40 -11.10 -19.32
C HIS A 31 6.22 -12.30 -18.39
N LEU A 32 6.94 -13.39 -18.64
CA LEU A 32 6.84 -14.61 -17.84
C LEU A 32 7.33 -14.43 -16.39
N ASP A 33 8.24 -13.48 -16.16
CA ASP A 33 8.78 -13.16 -14.83
C ASP A 33 7.85 -12.26 -14.00
N CYS A 34 6.75 -11.78 -14.58
CA CYS A 34 5.82 -10.90 -13.90
C CYS A 34 4.91 -11.67 -12.95
N TYR A 35 4.54 -11.03 -11.84
CA TYR A 35 3.52 -11.51 -10.93
C TYR A 35 2.80 -10.32 -10.30
N PRO A 36 1.50 -10.13 -10.52
CA PRO A 36 0.62 -10.79 -11.50
C PRO A 36 1.13 -10.84 -12.96
N LYS A 37 1.18 -12.04 -13.55
CA LYS A 37 1.35 -12.22 -14.99
C LYS A 37 0.02 -12.08 -15.71
N LEU A 38 -0.03 -11.19 -16.69
CA LEU A 38 -1.14 -11.05 -17.63
C LEU A 38 -0.83 -11.81 -18.94
N PRO A 39 -1.85 -12.33 -19.64
CA PRO A 39 -1.66 -13.10 -20.88
C PRO A 39 -0.92 -12.29 -21.95
N ASP A 40 -0.13 -12.99 -22.76
CA ASP A 40 0.44 -12.40 -23.97
C ASP A 40 -0.46 -12.67 -25.17
N ASP A 41 -1.62 -12.00 -25.18
CA ASP A 41 -2.66 -12.14 -26.21
C ASP A 41 -3.16 -10.77 -26.72
N ALA A 42 -4.05 -10.80 -27.70
CA ALA A 42 -4.60 -9.58 -28.32
C ALA A 42 -5.41 -8.71 -27.35
N ASP A 43 -5.99 -9.29 -26.30
CA ASP A 43 -6.79 -8.56 -25.31
C ASP A 43 -5.91 -7.74 -24.35
N HIS A 44 -4.67 -8.18 -24.14
CA HIS A 44 -3.73 -7.58 -23.19
C HIS A 44 -2.49 -6.95 -23.84
N ASN A 45 -2.36 -6.96 -25.17
CA ASN A 45 -1.17 -6.45 -25.87
C ASN A 45 -0.87 -4.95 -25.61
N THR A 46 -1.87 -4.18 -25.18
CA THR A 46 -1.76 -2.78 -24.75
C THR A 46 -1.13 -2.63 -23.36
N ILE A 47 -0.93 -3.72 -22.63
CA ILE A 47 -0.22 -3.74 -21.37
C ILE A 47 1.25 -4.05 -21.68
N SER A 48 2.20 -3.26 -21.16
CA SER A 48 3.62 -3.54 -21.33
C SER A 48 4.05 -4.91 -20.76
N ARG A 49 5.14 -5.47 -21.29
CA ARG A 49 5.76 -6.71 -20.78
C ARG A 49 6.11 -6.60 -19.30
N TYR A 50 6.69 -5.46 -18.91
CA TYR A 50 6.86 -5.01 -17.53
C TYR A 50 6.14 -3.67 -17.43
N HIS A 51 5.03 -3.58 -16.67
CA HIS A 51 4.11 -2.44 -16.75
C HIS A 51 4.23 -1.52 -15.53
N CYS A 52 4.03 -2.07 -14.35
CA CYS A 52 4.18 -1.34 -13.09
C CYS A 52 4.82 -2.26 -12.05
N LEU A 53 5.51 -1.65 -11.09
CA LEU A 53 6.09 -2.35 -9.95
C LEU A 53 5.21 -2.13 -8.73
N LEU A 54 5.02 -3.20 -7.96
CA LEU A 54 4.41 -3.18 -6.65
C LEU A 54 5.47 -3.46 -5.59
N ASP A 55 5.44 -2.67 -4.52
CA ASP A 55 6.12 -2.96 -3.26
C ASP A 55 5.05 -3.16 -2.19
N ILE A 56 4.90 -4.40 -1.72
CA ILE A 56 3.82 -4.85 -0.85
C ILE A 56 4.46 -5.27 0.47
N ASN A 57 4.02 -4.67 1.56
CA ASN A 57 4.39 -5.02 2.92
C ASN A 57 3.13 -4.98 3.78
N PRO A 58 2.30 -6.04 3.77
CA PRO A 58 0.96 -5.97 4.33
C PRO A 58 0.94 -5.39 5.75
N PRO A 59 0.13 -4.35 6.01
CA PRO A 59 -1.03 -3.93 5.22
C PRO A 59 -0.72 -2.90 4.13
N ASP A 60 0.53 -2.45 4.01
CA ASP A 60 0.93 -1.39 3.10
C ASP A 60 1.19 -1.92 1.69
N ILE A 61 0.86 -1.10 0.70
CA ILE A 61 1.12 -1.36 -0.72
C ILE A 61 1.43 -0.05 -1.43
N ARG A 62 2.47 -0.08 -2.27
CA ARG A 62 2.84 1.00 -3.17
C ARG A 62 2.88 0.52 -4.60
N VAL A 63 2.57 1.42 -5.52
CA VAL A 63 2.71 1.22 -6.97
C VAL A 63 3.54 2.33 -7.59
N ARG A 64 4.32 1.98 -8.61
CA ARG A 64 4.91 2.94 -9.54
C ARG A 64 4.83 2.40 -10.96
N ASP A 65 4.69 3.30 -11.93
CA ASP A 65 4.84 2.92 -13.34
C ASP A 65 6.27 2.42 -13.61
N PHE A 66 6.42 1.49 -14.55
CA PHE A 66 7.70 0.89 -14.92
C PHE A 66 8.06 1.14 -16.38
N GLY A 67 7.76 2.35 -16.88
CA GLY A 67 8.02 2.74 -18.26
C GLY A 67 6.97 2.21 -19.23
N SER A 68 5.71 2.13 -18.79
CA SER A 68 4.65 1.54 -19.59
C SER A 68 4.30 2.44 -20.79
N LYS A 69 3.88 1.82 -21.91
CA LYS A 69 3.52 2.56 -23.14
C LYS A 69 2.20 3.33 -22.99
N ASN A 70 1.22 2.71 -22.31
CA ASN A 70 -0.13 3.27 -22.21
C ASN A 70 -0.42 3.88 -20.82
N GLY A 71 0.50 3.73 -19.89
CA GLY A 71 0.46 4.31 -18.56
C GLY A 71 -0.26 3.48 -17.52
N THR A 72 0.13 3.75 -16.27
CA THR A 72 -0.49 3.22 -15.06
C THR A 72 -1.42 4.28 -14.47
N TYR A 73 -2.59 3.87 -13.99
CA TYR A 73 -3.60 4.75 -13.43
C TYR A 73 -4.05 4.26 -12.04
N VAL A 74 -4.25 5.20 -11.12
CA VAL A 74 -4.85 4.96 -9.80
C VAL A 74 -6.09 5.83 -9.69
N ASN A 75 -7.26 5.24 -9.44
CA ASN A 75 -8.54 5.93 -9.34
C ASN A 75 -8.77 6.88 -10.54
N ASN A 76 -8.58 6.37 -11.76
CA ASN A 76 -8.64 7.09 -13.03
C ASN A 76 -7.62 8.23 -13.23
N LYS A 77 -6.73 8.50 -12.27
CA LYS A 77 -5.63 9.45 -12.41
C LYS A 77 -4.39 8.74 -12.92
N LYS A 78 -3.80 9.24 -14.01
CA LYS A 78 -2.53 8.72 -14.54
C LYS A 78 -1.39 9.05 -13.58
N ILE A 79 -0.60 8.04 -13.22
CA ILE A 79 0.51 8.18 -12.28
C ILE A 79 1.89 8.05 -12.95
N GLY A 80 1.95 7.52 -14.16
CA GLY A 80 3.18 7.43 -14.95
C GLY A 80 2.98 6.78 -16.31
N GLN A 81 3.93 7.02 -17.19
CA GLN A 81 4.14 6.36 -18.48
C GLN A 81 5.50 6.80 -19.03
N ARG A 82 6.07 6.07 -19.98
CA ARG A 82 7.20 6.58 -20.76
C ARG A 82 6.77 7.62 -21.80
N GLU A 83 7.70 8.45 -22.25
CA GLU A 83 7.47 9.35 -23.39
C GLU A 83 7.30 8.56 -24.69
N ALA A 84 6.60 9.15 -25.65
CA ALA A 84 6.26 8.49 -26.91
C ALA A 84 7.51 8.04 -27.70
N ASN A 85 8.57 8.85 -27.66
CA ASN A 85 9.85 8.61 -28.34
C ASN A 85 10.83 7.74 -27.55
N GLN A 86 10.53 7.36 -26.30
CA GLN A 86 11.40 6.51 -25.49
C GLN A 86 11.18 5.03 -25.78
N THR A 87 12.27 4.27 -25.83
CA THR A 87 12.23 2.80 -25.83
C THR A 87 11.87 2.25 -24.44
N PRO A 88 11.35 1.02 -24.33
CA PRO A 88 11.18 0.34 -23.05
C PRO A 88 12.48 0.29 -22.22
N GLU A 89 13.62 0.08 -22.87
CA GLU A 89 14.94 -0.06 -22.24
C GLU A 89 15.45 1.26 -21.67
N GLU A 90 15.16 2.39 -22.32
CA GLU A 90 15.41 3.73 -21.77
C GLU A 90 14.48 4.03 -20.60
N ALA A 91 13.19 3.73 -20.75
CA ALA A 91 12.20 3.98 -19.72
C ALA A 91 12.45 3.17 -18.43
N ALA A 92 13.01 1.97 -18.55
CA ALA A 92 13.41 1.14 -17.41
C ALA A 92 14.49 1.78 -16.52
N LYS A 93 15.23 2.77 -17.04
CA LYS A 93 16.25 3.53 -16.28
C LYS A 93 15.64 4.72 -15.53
N ILE A 94 14.39 5.06 -15.80
CA ILE A 94 13.69 6.19 -15.19
C ILE A 94 13.05 5.73 -13.88
N LYS A 95 13.23 6.52 -12.82
CA LYS A 95 12.51 6.31 -11.56
C LYS A 95 11.21 7.11 -11.58
N PHE A 96 10.10 6.43 -11.84
CA PHE A 96 8.76 7.02 -11.74
C PHE A 96 8.35 7.23 -10.28
N PRO A 97 7.47 8.21 -9.98
CA PRO A 97 6.99 8.45 -8.62
C PRO A 97 6.22 7.24 -8.07
N GLU A 98 6.31 7.06 -6.75
CA GLU A 98 5.61 6.00 -6.02
C GLU A 98 4.32 6.55 -5.42
N TYR A 99 3.28 5.71 -5.42
CA TYR A 99 1.96 6.04 -4.92
C TYR A 99 1.51 4.96 -3.93
N ASP A 100 1.19 5.37 -2.71
CA ASP A 100 0.55 4.49 -1.73
C ASP A 100 -0.88 4.16 -2.20
N LEU A 101 -1.23 2.88 -2.21
CA LEU A 101 -2.59 2.42 -2.46
C LEU A 101 -3.32 2.17 -1.13
N LYS A 102 -4.60 2.47 -1.11
CA LYS A 102 -5.51 2.29 0.02
C LYS A 102 -6.57 1.24 -0.31
N ARG A 103 -7.28 0.79 0.72
CA ARG A 103 -8.41 -0.14 0.55
C ARG A 103 -9.45 0.52 -0.37
N GLY A 104 -9.87 -0.22 -1.39
CA GLY A 104 -10.86 0.22 -2.36
C GLY A 104 -10.27 0.92 -3.59
N ASP A 105 -8.99 1.29 -3.58
CA ASP A 105 -8.36 1.93 -4.74
C ASP A 105 -8.37 1.01 -5.95
N GLU A 106 -8.51 1.64 -7.12
CA GLU A 106 -8.50 0.98 -8.42
C GLU A 106 -7.18 1.25 -9.14
N LEU A 107 -6.40 0.20 -9.37
CA LEU A 107 -5.21 0.19 -10.20
C LEU A 107 -5.58 -0.25 -11.61
N LYS A 108 -5.53 0.66 -12.58
CA LYS A 108 -5.92 0.40 -13.97
C LYS A 108 -4.70 0.35 -14.89
N LEU A 109 -4.61 -0.76 -15.64
CA LEU A 109 -3.65 -1.02 -16.71
C LEU A 109 -4.42 -1.28 -18.01
N SER A 110 -4.51 -0.27 -18.87
CA SER A 110 -5.34 -0.33 -20.09
C SER A 110 -6.80 -0.72 -19.79
N LYS A 111 -7.29 -1.87 -20.28
CA LYS A 111 -8.65 -2.40 -20.05
C LYS A 111 -8.78 -3.26 -18.79
N THR A 112 -7.68 -3.51 -18.07
CA THR A 112 -7.66 -4.34 -16.86
C THR A 112 -7.67 -3.43 -15.63
N ILE A 113 -8.64 -3.61 -14.75
CA ILE A 113 -8.73 -2.87 -13.48
C ILE A 113 -8.61 -3.84 -12.32
N PHE A 114 -7.65 -3.60 -11.44
CA PHE A 114 -7.46 -4.28 -10.16
C PHE A 114 -8.03 -3.42 -9.05
N GLN A 115 -8.89 -3.98 -8.18
CA GLN A 115 -9.28 -3.34 -6.94
C GLN A 115 -8.43 -3.85 -5.78
N VAL A 116 -7.98 -2.93 -4.94
CA VAL A 116 -7.16 -3.20 -3.76
C VAL A 116 -8.04 -3.52 -2.56
N SER A 117 -7.83 -4.70 -1.97
CA SER A 117 -8.41 -5.09 -0.69
C SER A 117 -7.29 -5.25 0.34
N ILE A 118 -7.43 -4.60 1.49
CA ILE A 118 -6.48 -4.67 2.60
C ILE A 118 -7.22 -5.25 3.80
N GLU A 119 -6.75 -6.38 4.32
CA GLU A 119 -7.25 -7.01 5.53
C GLU A 119 -6.22 -6.81 6.64
N ILE A 120 -6.63 -6.16 7.73
CA ILE A 120 -5.78 -5.95 8.90
C ILE A 120 -6.24 -6.94 9.95
N GLU A 121 -5.31 -7.73 10.48
CA GLU A 121 -5.60 -8.57 11.62
C GLU A 121 -5.93 -7.68 12.81
N LYS A 122 -7.18 -7.75 13.26
CA LYS A 122 -7.51 -7.27 14.60
C LYS A 122 -6.79 -8.21 15.55
N LYS A 123 -5.65 -7.77 16.09
CA LYS A 123 -5.22 -8.27 17.39
C LYS A 123 -6.30 -7.82 18.36
N ILE A 124 -7.29 -8.69 18.57
CA ILE A 124 -8.07 -8.65 19.80
C ILE A 124 -6.99 -8.71 20.86
N ALA A 125 -6.83 -7.64 21.64
CA ALA A 125 -6.02 -7.70 22.85
C ALA A 125 -6.59 -8.90 23.60
N THR A 126 -5.87 -10.02 23.53
CA THR A 126 -6.28 -11.25 24.18
C THR A 126 -6.47 -10.85 25.60
N THR A 127 -7.71 -11.01 26.07
CA THR A 127 -8.24 -10.61 27.36
C THR A 127 -7.11 -10.30 28.32
N TRP A 128 -6.79 -9.01 28.53
CA TRP A 128 -6.08 -8.64 29.74
C TRP A 128 -7.08 -8.96 30.85
N LYS A 129 -7.04 -10.21 31.32
CA LYS A 129 -7.41 -10.50 32.68
C LYS A 129 -6.31 -9.78 33.44
N PRO A 130 -6.59 -8.66 34.15
CA PRO A 130 -5.67 -8.29 35.20
C PRO A 130 -5.42 -9.57 36.00
N ASP A 131 -4.15 -9.85 36.31
CA ASP A 131 -3.86 -10.85 37.32
C ASP A 131 -4.81 -10.60 38.50
N PRO A 132 -5.35 -11.65 39.15
CA PRO A 132 -6.15 -11.46 40.35
C PRO A 132 -5.41 -10.45 41.21
N ILE A 133 -6.07 -9.34 41.54
CA ILE A 133 -5.44 -8.23 42.23
C ILE A 133 -4.92 -8.78 43.56
N GLU A 134 -3.69 -9.26 43.58
CA GLU A 134 -2.96 -9.52 44.80
C GLU A 134 -2.63 -8.16 45.37
N ASN A 135 -3.04 -8.01 46.62
CA ASN A 135 -3.31 -6.77 47.29
C ASN A 135 -2.01 -5.94 47.47
N SER A 136 -1.57 -5.24 46.43
CA SER A 136 -0.48 -4.29 46.50
C SER A 136 -0.80 -3.04 45.67
N ASN A 137 -1.07 -1.95 46.40
CA ASN A 137 -1.12 -0.55 45.96
C ASN A 137 -1.64 -0.29 44.54
N LYS A 138 -2.97 -0.26 44.45
CA LYS A 138 -3.79 0.08 43.29
C LYS A 138 -3.22 1.30 42.52
N PHE A 139 -2.53 1.03 41.42
CA PHE A 139 -2.07 2.05 40.49
C PHE A 139 -3.30 2.78 39.93
N ASN A 140 -3.46 4.05 40.30
CA ASN A 140 -4.56 4.87 39.83
C ASN A 140 -4.20 5.44 38.44
N PHE A 141 -4.57 4.69 37.39
CA PHE A 141 -4.32 5.05 35.99
C PHE A 141 -4.86 6.44 35.63
N PHE A 142 -5.96 6.89 36.25
CA PHE A 142 -6.50 8.22 36.04
C PHE A 142 -5.54 9.31 36.54
N ASN A 143 -4.96 9.12 37.73
CA ASN A 143 -3.95 10.04 38.27
C ASN A 143 -2.67 10.05 37.43
N PHE A 144 -2.28 8.89 36.89
CA PHE A 144 -1.15 8.79 35.96
C PHE A 144 -1.42 9.56 34.66
N LEU A 145 -2.60 9.39 34.05
CA LEU A 145 -2.99 10.09 32.82
C LEU A 145 -3.08 11.61 33.05
N GLN A 146 -3.65 12.04 34.18
CA GLN A 146 -3.71 13.46 34.56
C GLN A 146 -2.31 14.06 34.73
N ASN A 147 -1.37 13.33 35.35
CA ASN A 147 0.01 13.79 35.46
C ASN A 147 0.74 13.82 34.12
N LEU A 148 0.46 12.89 33.21
CA LEU A 148 1.04 12.89 31.87
C LEU A 148 0.56 14.09 31.05
N LEU A 149 -0.74 14.38 31.08
CA LEU A 149 -1.33 15.55 30.40
C LEU A 149 -0.81 16.86 30.99
N LYS A 150 -0.66 16.95 32.31
CA LYS A 150 -0.05 18.13 32.97
C LYS A 150 1.39 18.36 32.53
N ARG A 151 2.18 17.30 32.33
CA ARG A 151 3.56 17.38 31.83
C ARG A 151 3.64 17.86 30.39
N ALA A 152 2.77 17.35 29.52
CA ALA A 152 2.69 17.82 28.14
C ALA A 152 2.33 19.32 28.04
N GLN A 153 1.42 19.81 28.90
CA GLN A 153 1.05 21.23 28.97
C GLN A 153 2.12 22.13 29.62
N THR A 154 3.02 21.58 30.43
CA THR A 154 4.14 22.35 31.01
C THR A 154 5.31 22.48 30.03
N GLU A 155 5.53 21.48 29.17
CA GLU A 155 6.52 21.57 28.08
C GLU A 155 6.12 22.62 27.03
N GLU A 156 4.83 22.74 26.72
CA GLU A 156 4.29 23.78 25.80
C GLU A 156 4.45 25.21 26.36
N ASN A 157 4.40 25.38 27.69
CA ASN A 157 4.65 26.67 28.35
C ASN A 157 6.15 27.01 28.48
N LEU A 158 7.05 26.02 28.46
CA LEU A 158 8.51 26.23 28.49
C LEU A 158 9.06 26.64 27.11
N SER A 159 8.39 26.27 26.01
CA SER A 159 8.75 26.76 24.66
C SER A 159 8.42 28.24 24.44
N ASN A 160 7.51 28.83 25.21
CA ASN A 160 7.14 30.25 25.10
C ASN A 160 8.00 31.20 25.98
N LEU A 161 9.00 30.67 26.70
CA LEU A 161 9.89 31.45 27.58
C LEU A 161 11.34 31.54 27.05
N LYS A 162 11.60 31.14 25.80
CA LYS A 162 12.93 31.20 25.17
C LYS A 162 13.10 32.30 24.12
N GLU A 163 12.14 33.22 24.00
CA GLU A 163 12.28 34.45 23.20
C GLU A 163 12.13 35.68 24.09
N TYR A 164 13.12 35.95 24.94
CA TYR A 164 13.46 37.28 25.47
C TYR A 164 14.94 37.33 25.83
#